data_AF-A0A3M8FRY0-F1
#
_entry.id   AF-A0A3M8FRY0-F1
#
_cell.length_a   1.000
_cell.length_b   1.000
_cell.length_c   1.000
_cell.angle_alpha   90.00
_cell.angle_beta   90.00
_cell.angle_gamma   90.00
#
_symmetry.space_group_name_H-M   'P 1'
#
loop_
_entity.id
_entity.type
_entity.pdbx_description
1 polymer ?
#
loop_
_entity_poly.entity_id
_entity_poly.type
_entity_poly.pdbx_seq_one_letter_code
_entity_poly.pdbx_strand_id
1 'polypeptide(L)'
;MPNQTSYQAPPSNGLGVAGFVCSLLGILGTCGLLCPVGLILSLFALRKPPRGLAIAGAIIGFIGSLWIIIGLIIFGIMFLAIFALAAAGTAITLPNIQTYVTMSEIHTEVTAYHQTMDALPDSLVSITTLKPDLQQDYWGNSIAYEIIDADSYKLTSAGADGTPNTDDDITLDFDVR
;
A
#
# COMPACT_ATOMS: atom_id res chain seq x y z
N MET A 1 -0.39 70.82 -45.53
CA MET A 1 0.33 69.63 -45.03
C MET A 1 -0.68 68.78 -44.27
N PRO A 2 -0.99 67.54 -44.69
CA PRO A 2 -1.97 66.71 -43.99
C PRO A 2 -1.41 66.24 -42.64
N ASN A 3 -2.19 66.45 -41.58
CA ASN A 3 -1.87 66.10 -40.20
C ASN A 3 -1.92 64.58 -40.03
N GLN A 4 -0.76 63.92 -39.89
CA GLN A 4 -0.71 62.48 -39.63
C GLN A 4 -0.93 62.23 -38.13
N THR A 5 -2.19 61.93 -37.77
CA THR A 5 -2.50 61.34 -36.47
C THR A 5 -1.92 59.92 -36.45
N SER A 6 -0.78 59.76 -35.79
CA SER A 6 -0.18 58.45 -35.53
C SER A 6 -1.14 57.62 -34.67
N TYR A 7 -1.68 56.56 -35.25
CA TYR A 7 -2.47 55.57 -34.53
C TYR A 7 -1.57 54.85 -33.51
N GLN A 8 -1.73 55.16 -32.22
CA GLN A 8 -1.09 54.38 -31.15
C GLN A 8 -1.94 53.15 -30.84
N ALA A 9 -1.30 51.98 -30.89
CA ALA A 9 -1.93 50.74 -30.49
C ALA A 9 -2.34 50.80 -29.00
N PRO A 10 -3.51 50.25 -28.63
CA PRO A 10 -3.91 50.18 -27.23
C PRO A 10 -2.87 49.44 -26.38
N PRO A 11 -2.67 49.85 -25.11
CA PRO A 11 -1.75 49.15 -24.20
C PRO A 11 -2.23 47.72 -23.97
N SER A 12 -1.32 46.75 -24.12
CA SER A 12 -1.61 45.32 -23.97
C SER A 12 -1.05 44.75 -22.66
N ASN A 13 -1.79 43.82 -22.06
CA ASN A 13 -1.38 43.11 -20.85
C ASN A 13 -1.04 41.66 -21.19
N GLY A 14 0.17 41.42 -21.74
CA GLY A 14 0.62 40.10 -22.16
C GLY A 14 0.63 39.06 -21.03
N LEU A 15 0.92 39.51 -19.79
CA LEU A 15 0.90 38.64 -18.61
C LEU A 15 -0.52 38.16 -18.27
N GLY A 16 -1.53 39.02 -18.47
CA GLY A 16 -2.93 38.68 -18.27
C GLY A 16 -3.45 37.65 -19.28
N VAL A 17 -3.01 37.75 -20.54
CA VAL A 17 -3.30 36.76 -21.58
C VAL A 17 -2.65 35.41 -21.22
N ALA A 18 -1.38 35.42 -20.84
CA ALA A 18 -0.64 34.21 -20.47
C ALA A 18 -1.28 33.48 -19.27
N GLY A 19 -1.65 34.23 -18.21
CA GLY A 19 -2.35 33.66 -17.05
C GLY A 19 -3.70 33.05 -17.43
N PHE A 20 -4.49 33.73 -18.27
CA PHE A 20 -5.77 33.20 -18.76
C PHE A 20 -5.62 31.92 -19.57
N VAL A 21 -4.71 31.89 -20.55
CA VAL A 21 -4.49 30.70 -21.40
C VAL A 21 -3.96 29.53 -20.56
N CYS A 22 -3.05 29.81 -19.63
CA CYS A 22 -2.50 28.79 -18.73
C CYS A 22 -3.59 28.21 -17.81
N SER A 23 -4.47 29.04 -17.24
CA SER A 23 -5.60 28.57 -16.43
C SER A 23 -6.62 27.77 -17.25
N LEU A 24 -6.88 28.18 -18.50
CA LEU A 24 -7.81 27.48 -19.40
C LEU A 24 -7.26 26.12 -19.85
N LEU A 25 -5.99 26.05 -20.24
CA LEU A 25 -5.30 24.78 -20.53
C LEU A 25 -5.13 23.92 -19.27
N GLY A 26 -5.00 24.56 -18.11
CA GLY A 26 -5.05 23.89 -16.82
C GLY A 26 -6.33 23.10 -16.65
N ILE A 27 -7.47 23.77 -16.69
CA ILE A 27 -8.75 23.13 -16.42
C ILE A 27 -9.20 22.17 -17.53
N LEU A 28 -8.99 22.53 -18.81
CA LEU A 28 -9.47 21.73 -19.94
C LEU A 28 -8.47 20.65 -20.41
N GLY A 29 -7.17 20.89 -20.27
CA GLY A 29 -6.14 20.01 -20.80
C GLY A 29 -5.48 19.11 -19.75
N THR A 30 -5.25 19.62 -18.54
CA THR A 30 -4.47 18.92 -17.49
C THR A 30 -5.25 18.70 -16.20
N CYS A 31 -6.59 18.81 -16.25
CA CYS A 31 -7.49 18.63 -15.11
C CYS A 31 -7.10 19.45 -13.86
N GLY A 32 -6.58 20.66 -14.09
CA GLY A 32 -6.20 21.61 -13.05
C GLY A 32 -4.69 21.83 -12.92
N LEU A 33 -3.80 20.98 -13.46
CA LEU A 33 -2.36 21.01 -13.12
C LEU A 33 -1.67 22.35 -13.43
N LEU A 34 -2.02 22.98 -14.55
CA LEU A 34 -1.50 24.31 -14.92
C LEU A 34 -2.24 25.47 -14.23
N CYS A 35 -3.37 25.24 -13.55
CA CYS A 35 -4.16 26.30 -12.92
C CYS A 35 -3.42 27.09 -11.82
N PRO A 36 -2.56 26.50 -10.96
CA PRO A 36 -1.75 27.28 -10.01
C PRO A 36 -0.78 28.24 -10.70
N VAL A 37 -0.16 27.82 -11.80
CA VAL A 37 0.74 28.66 -12.60
C VAL A 37 -0.05 29.79 -13.27
N GLY A 38 -1.18 29.46 -13.88
CA GLY A 38 -2.10 30.44 -14.47
C GLY A 38 -2.63 31.45 -13.45
N LEU A 39 -2.98 30.99 -12.25
CA LEU A 39 -3.40 31.82 -11.12
C LEU A 39 -2.29 32.81 -10.71
N ILE A 40 -1.06 32.34 -10.52
CA ILE A 40 0.07 33.20 -10.13
C ILE A 40 0.32 34.27 -11.19
N LEU A 41 0.37 33.90 -12.48
CA LEU A 41 0.57 34.84 -13.58
C LEU A 41 -0.56 35.88 -13.66
N SER A 42 -1.80 35.44 -13.50
CA SER A 42 -2.97 36.32 -13.45
C SER A 42 -2.94 37.29 -12.27
N LEU A 43 -2.51 36.86 -11.07
CA LEU A 43 -2.39 37.73 -9.90
C LEU A 43 -1.37 38.86 -10.12
N PHE A 44 -0.22 38.57 -10.74
CA PHE A 44 0.74 39.60 -11.11
C PHE A 44 0.20 40.53 -12.21
N ALA A 45 -0.57 40.01 -13.16
CA ALA A 45 -1.17 40.78 -14.26
C ALA A 45 -2.24 41.78 -13.81
N LEU A 46 -2.89 41.57 -12.65
CA LEU A 46 -3.87 42.50 -12.08
C LEU A 46 -3.26 43.88 -11.74
N ARG A 47 -1.94 43.96 -11.60
CA ARG A 47 -1.22 45.22 -11.32
C ARG A 47 -1.12 46.14 -12.55
N LYS A 48 -1.44 45.66 -13.76
CA LYS A 48 -1.39 46.44 -15.01
C LYS A 48 -2.76 46.45 -15.73
N PRO A 49 -3.24 47.60 -16.23
CA PRO A 49 -4.36 47.64 -17.16
C PRO A 49 -3.94 47.15 -18.57
N PRO A 50 -4.85 46.62 -19.40
CA PRO A 50 -6.24 46.23 -19.10
C PRO A 50 -6.33 44.95 -18.24
N ARG A 51 -7.38 44.85 -17.41
CA ARG A 51 -7.50 43.82 -16.35
C ARG A 51 -8.42 42.64 -16.66
N GLY A 52 -9.24 42.71 -17.71
CA GLY A 52 -10.30 41.71 -17.95
C GLY A 52 -9.79 40.26 -18.03
N LEU A 53 -8.80 40.00 -18.88
CA LEU A 53 -8.21 38.65 -19.02
C LEU A 53 -7.46 38.20 -17.76
N ALA A 54 -6.80 39.12 -17.06
CA ALA A 54 -6.13 38.81 -15.80
C ALA A 54 -7.13 38.33 -14.73
N ILE A 55 -8.29 39.01 -14.61
CA ILE A 55 -9.36 38.63 -13.68
C ILE A 55 -9.94 37.27 -14.06
N ALA A 56 -10.27 37.05 -15.34
CA ALA A 56 -10.81 35.78 -15.81
C ALA A 56 -9.85 34.61 -15.54
N GLY A 57 -8.56 34.78 -15.85
CA GLY A 57 -7.53 33.78 -15.58
C GLY A 57 -7.34 33.49 -14.09
N ALA A 58 -7.48 34.50 -13.21
CA ALA A 58 -7.40 34.31 -11.77
C ALA A 58 -8.58 33.49 -11.23
N ILE A 59 -9.81 33.75 -11.69
CA ILE A 59 -11.00 33.00 -11.25
C ILE A 59 -10.90 31.53 -11.68
N ILE A 60 -10.59 31.29 -12.96
CA ILE A 60 -10.44 29.92 -13.50
C ILE A 60 -9.28 29.21 -12.79
N GLY A 61 -8.15 29.91 -12.61
CA GLY A 61 -6.98 29.38 -11.91
C GLY A 61 -7.31 28.97 -10.47
N PHE A 62 -8.04 29.81 -9.74
CA PHE A 62 -8.44 29.52 -8.36
C PHE A 62 -9.35 28.29 -8.26
N ILE A 63 -10.39 28.21 -9.10
CA ILE A 63 -11.30 27.06 -9.13
C ILE A 63 -10.55 25.77 -9.49
N GLY A 64 -9.70 25.82 -10.52
CA GLY A 64 -8.90 24.67 -10.93
C GLY A 64 -7.85 24.25 -9.89
N SER A 65 -7.26 25.20 -9.15
CA SER A 65 -6.37 24.89 -8.04
C SER A 65 -7.10 24.26 -6.85
N LEU A 66 -8.32 24.71 -6.53
CA LEU A 66 -9.14 24.06 -5.51
C LEU A 66 -9.48 22.61 -5.89
N TRP A 67 -9.75 22.35 -7.17
CA TRP A 67 -10.00 21.00 -7.67
C TRP A 67 -8.81 20.06 -7.42
N ILE A 68 -7.58 20.52 -7.63
CA ILE A 68 -6.38 19.73 -7.30
C ILE A 68 -6.30 19.44 -5.81
N ILE A 69 -6.53 20.45 -4.97
CA ILE A 69 -6.42 20.27 -3.51
C ILE A 69 -7.43 19.22 -3.04
N ILE A 70 -8.67 19.30 -3.51
CA ILE A 70 -9.71 18.31 -3.23
C ILE A 70 -9.29 16.94 -3.74
N GLY A 71 -8.78 16.85 -4.98
CA GLY A 71 -8.27 15.61 -5.55
C GLY A 71 -7.15 15.00 -4.72
N LEU A 72 -6.15 15.79 -4.31
CA LEU A 72 -5.03 15.34 -3.47
C LEU A 72 -5.50 14.86 -2.10
N ILE A 73 -6.49 15.52 -1.49
CA ILE A 73 -7.07 15.07 -0.22
C ILE A 73 -7.78 13.73 -0.40
N ILE A 74 -8.63 13.59 -1.42
CA ILE A 74 -9.38 12.35 -1.68
C ILE A 74 -8.41 11.21 -1.99
N PHE A 75 -7.47 11.41 -2.93
CA PHE A 75 -6.45 10.42 -3.27
C PHE A 75 -5.55 10.10 -2.09
N GLY A 76 -5.17 11.08 -1.29
CA GLY A 76 -4.37 10.89 -0.08
C GLY A 76 -5.09 10.01 0.95
N ILE A 77 -6.36 10.31 1.25
CA ILE A 77 -7.18 9.50 2.16
C ILE A 77 -7.36 8.07 1.61
N MET A 78 -7.68 7.94 0.32
CA MET A 78 -7.86 6.64 -0.31
C MET A 78 -6.57 5.81 -0.29
N PHE A 79 -5.42 6.44 -0.58
CA PHE A 79 -4.11 5.79 -0.52
C PHE A 79 -3.81 5.31 0.90
N LEU A 80 -4.03 6.15 1.91
CA LEU A 80 -3.85 5.78 3.31
C LEU A 80 -4.76 4.62 3.72
N ALA A 81 -6.03 4.60 3.27
CA ALA A 81 -6.97 3.54 3.57
C ALA A 81 -6.56 2.19 2.93
N ILE A 82 -6.16 2.20 1.66
CA ILE A 82 -5.67 1.00 0.95
C ILE A 82 -4.40 0.47 1.62
N PHE A 83 -3.47 1.37 1.95
CA PHE A 83 -2.23 1.01 2.62
C PHE A 83 -2.48 0.37 3.99
N ALA A 84 -3.37 0.96 4.80
CA ALA A 84 -3.75 0.42 6.10
C ALA A 84 -4.39 -0.97 5.98
N LEU A 85 -5.27 -1.17 4.99
CA LEU A 85 -5.89 -2.47 4.74
C LEU A 85 -4.87 -3.53 4.31
N ALA A 86 -3.95 -3.18 3.40
CA ALA A 86 -2.90 -4.07 2.95
C ALA A 86 -1.96 -4.47 4.11
N ALA A 87 -1.55 -3.50 4.94
CA ALA A 87 -0.72 -3.76 6.10
C ALA A 87 -1.41 -4.70 7.11
N ALA A 88 -2.69 -4.47 7.41
CA ALA A 88 -3.47 -5.34 8.29
C ALA A 88 -3.58 -6.77 7.73
N GLY A 89 -3.81 -6.93 6.42
CA GLY A 89 -3.86 -8.25 5.78
C GLY A 89 -2.53 -9.01 5.91
N THR A 90 -1.40 -8.33 5.71
CA THR A 90 -0.08 -8.98 5.88
C THR A 90 0.22 -9.44 7.30
N ALA A 91 -0.26 -8.69 8.31
CA ALA A 91 -0.06 -9.03 9.71
C ALA A 91 -0.78 -10.32 10.14
N ILE A 92 -1.85 -10.70 9.43
CA ILE A 92 -2.59 -11.94 9.68
C ILE A 92 -1.98 -13.11 8.89
N THR A 93 -1.60 -12.88 7.63
CA THR A 93 -1.18 -13.97 6.73
C THR A 93 0.25 -14.44 6.96
N LEU A 94 1.20 -13.54 7.26
CA LEU A 94 2.61 -13.91 7.41
C LEU A 94 2.87 -14.89 8.57
N PRO A 95 2.31 -14.69 9.79
CA PRO A 95 2.45 -15.64 10.90
C PRO A 95 2.03 -17.07 10.53
N ASN A 96 0.89 -17.21 9.85
CA ASN A 96 0.36 -18.50 9.46
C ASN A 96 1.31 -19.18 8.47
N ILE A 97 1.78 -18.45 7.44
CA ILE A 97 2.75 -18.98 6.46
C ILE A 97 4.01 -19.49 7.15
N GLN A 98 4.57 -18.74 8.10
CA GLN A 98 5.77 -19.19 8.81
C GLN A 98 5.51 -20.44 9.64
N THR A 99 4.35 -20.53 10.31
CA THR A 99 3.95 -21.72 11.06
C THR A 99 3.82 -22.94 10.14
N TYR A 100 3.22 -22.81 8.95
CA TYR A 100 3.17 -23.88 7.95
C TYR A 100 4.57 -24.33 7.50
N VAL A 101 5.50 -23.39 7.31
CA VAL A 101 6.89 -23.70 6.95
C VAL A 101 7.59 -24.45 8.08
N THR A 102 7.46 -24.00 9.32
CA THR A 102 8.02 -24.67 10.50
C THR A 102 7.52 -26.11 10.62
N MET A 103 6.21 -26.35 10.44
CA MET A 103 5.64 -27.70 10.47
C MET A 103 6.16 -28.60 9.34
N SER A 104 6.41 -28.03 8.15
CA SER A 104 7.03 -28.75 7.03
C SER A 104 8.50 -29.12 7.31
N GLU A 105 9.25 -28.23 8.00
CA GLU A 105 10.62 -28.52 8.43
C GLU A 105 10.65 -29.60 9.51
N ILE A 106 9.73 -29.56 10.49
CA ILE A 106 9.55 -30.67 11.44
C ILE A 106 9.29 -31.97 10.68
N HIS A 107 8.40 -31.95 9.68
CA HIS A 107 8.09 -33.16 8.91
C HIS A 107 9.30 -33.75 8.21
N THR A 108 10.17 -32.92 7.66
CA THR A 108 11.43 -33.36 7.06
C THR A 108 12.31 -34.11 8.06
N GLU A 109 12.44 -33.59 9.28
CA GLU A 109 13.24 -34.21 10.35
C GLU A 109 12.59 -35.50 10.90
N VAL A 110 11.26 -35.52 11.07
CA VAL A 110 10.52 -36.73 11.48
C VAL A 110 10.67 -37.83 10.44
N THR A 111 10.61 -37.49 9.16
CA THR A 111 10.80 -38.44 8.06
C THR A 111 12.22 -38.98 8.05
N ALA A 112 13.23 -38.14 8.25
CA ALA A 112 14.62 -38.56 8.37
C ALA A 112 14.83 -39.50 9.58
N TYR A 113 14.20 -39.20 10.72
CA TYR A 113 14.21 -40.07 11.89
C TYR A 113 13.59 -41.45 11.56
N HIS A 114 12.40 -41.45 10.95
CA HIS A 114 11.69 -42.67 10.56
C HIS A 114 12.55 -43.55 9.64
N GLN A 115 13.23 -42.96 8.65
CA GLN A 115 14.13 -43.70 7.75
C GLN A 115 15.31 -44.38 8.47
N THR A 116 15.73 -43.86 9.61
CA THR A 116 16.87 -44.41 10.38
C THR A 116 16.45 -45.41 11.45
N MET A 117 15.29 -45.22 12.06
CA MET A 117 14.82 -45.98 13.21
C MET A 117 13.68 -46.97 12.88
N ASP A 118 13.10 -46.88 11.68
CA ASP A 118 11.93 -47.66 11.22
C ASP A 118 10.72 -47.51 12.16
N ALA A 119 10.61 -46.36 12.81
CA ALA A 119 9.55 -45.99 13.75
C ALA A 119 9.42 -44.47 13.87
N LEU A 120 8.21 -43.98 14.12
CA LEU A 120 7.96 -42.58 14.45
C LEU A 120 8.56 -42.22 15.83
N PRO A 121 9.02 -40.98 16.03
CA PRO A 121 9.53 -40.53 17.32
C PRO A 121 8.40 -40.39 18.34
N ASP A 122 8.61 -40.83 19.59
CA ASP A 122 7.61 -40.67 20.66
C ASP A 122 7.31 -39.19 20.99
N SER A 123 8.25 -38.29 20.69
CA SER A 123 8.08 -36.84 20.85
C SER A 123 9.07 -36.07 19.97
N LEU A 124 8.77 -34.80 19.66
CA LEU A 124 9.71 -33.95 18.90
C LEU A 124 11.05 -33.75 19.62
N VAL A 125 11.08 -33.88 20.95
CA VAL A 125 12.29 -33.74 21.77
C VAL A 125 13.26 -34.91 21.57
N SER A 126 12.80 -36.08 21.12
CA SER A 126 13.69 -37.22 20.85
C SER A 126 14.52 -37.03 19.57
N ILE A 127 14.15 -36.08 18.70
CA ILE A 127 14.87 -35.77 17.48
C ILE A 127 15.98 -34.75 17.81
N THR A 128 17.20 -35.23 18.01
CA THR A 128 18.34 -34.38 18.40
C THR A 128 18.80 -33.41 17.30
N THR A 129 18.45 -33.67 16.05
CA THR A 129 18.72 -32.78 14.90
C THR A 129 17.71 -31.63 14.78
N LEU A 130 16.55 -31.76 15.43
CA LEU A 130 15.51 -30.76 15.37
C LEU A 130 15.95 -29.52 16.15
N LYS A 131 16.01 -28.38 15.46
CA LYS A 131 16.36 -27.11 16.09
C LYS A 131 15.32 -26.74 17.14
N PRO A 132 15.72 -26.24 18.33
CA PRO A 132 14.77 -25.84 19.38
C PRO A 132 13.71 -24.84 18.87
N ASP A 133 14.14 -23.93 18.02
CA ASP A 133 13.34 -22.87 17.42
C ASP A 133 12.17 -23.42 16.56
N LEU A 134 12.30 -24.65 16.04
CA LEU A 134 11.27 -25.30 15.23
C LEU A 134 10.19 -25.96 16.08
N GLN A 135 10.39 -26.11 17.40
CA GLN A 135 9.37 -26.66 18.28
C GLN A 135 8.31 -25.62 18.69
N GLN A 136 8.46 -24.38 18.21
CA GLN A 136 7.55 -23.28 18.47
C GLN A 136 6.96 -22.74 17.17
N ASP A 137 5.71 -22.30 17.23
CA ASP A 137 5.07 -21.57 16.14
C ASP A 137 5.53 -20.11 16.08
N TYR A 138 4.97 -19.33 15.15
CA TYR A 138 5.33 -17.92 15.00
C TYR A 138 5.06 -17.08 16.26
N TRP A 139 4.06 -17.45 17.06
CA TRP A 139 3.68 -16.74 18.28
C TRP A 139 4.43 -17.23 19.52
N GLY A 140 5.30 -18.23 19.38
CA GLY A 140 6.12 -18.79 20.45
C GLY A 140 5.43 -19.90 21.23
N ASN A 141 4.27 -20.37 20.79
CA ASN A 141 3.60 -21.51 21.42
C ASN A 141 4.24 -22.80 20.95
N SER A 142 4.28 -23.82 21.81
CA SER A 142 4.81 -25.13 21.43
C SER A 142 3.90 -25.84 20.43
N ILE A 143 4.49 -26.43 19.39
CA ILE A 143 3.76 -27.25 18.41
C ILE A 143 3.47 -28.61 19.04
N ALA A 144 2.18 -28.98 19.09
CA ALA A 144 1.73 -30.28 19.55
C ALA A 144 1.98 -31.33 18.47
N TYR A 145 2.51 -32.48 18.88
CA TYR A 145 2.77 -33.64 18.03
C TYR A 145 1.93 -34.82 18.53
N GLU A 146 1.11 -35.38 17.65
CA GLU A 146 0.23 -36.51 17.97
C GLU A 146 0.37 -37.59 16.89
N ILE A 147 0.73 -38.81 17.30
CA ILE A 147 0.79 -39.96 16.39
C ILE A 147 -0.65 -40.43 16.13
N ILE A 148 -1.01 -40.58 14.85
CA ILE A 148 -2.32 -41.10 14.43
C ILE A 148 -2.23 -42.61 14.21
N ASP A 149 -1.32 -43.04 13.33
CA ASP A 149 -1.04 -44.45 13.02
C ASP A 149 0.48 -44.70 12.97
N ALA A 150 0.89 -45.91 12.57
CA ALA A 150 2.30 -46.30 12.50
C ALA A 150 3.17 -45.38 11.59
N ASP A 151 2.57 -44.85 10.52
CA ASP A 151 3.27 -44.01 9.53
C ASP A 151 2.65 -42.60 9.42
N SER A 152 1.70 -42.24 10.29
CA SER A 152 0.99 -40.97 10.18
C SER A 152 0.92 -40.25 11.52
N TYR A 153 1.03 -38.93 11.48
CA TYR A 153 0.99 -38.09 12.66
C TYR A 153 0.45 -36.70 12.30
N LYS A 154 0.15 -35.92 13.33
CA LYS A 154 -0.45 -34.60 13.22
C LYS A 154 0.38 -33.59 13.99
N LEU A 155 0.57 -32.42 13.39
CA LEU A 155 1.12 -31.24 14.03
C LEU A 155 0.01 -30.22 14.24
N THR A 156 -0.07 -29.65 15.44
CA THR A 156 -1.05 -28.61 15.78
C THR A 156 -0.35 -27.43 16.45
N SER A 157 -0.57 -26.22 15.93
CA SER A 157 -0.21 -24.95 16.58
C SER A 157 -1.48 -24.36 17.19
N ALA A 158 -1.35 -23.81 18.40
CA ALA A 158 -2.42 -23.16 19.14
C ALA A 158 -2.71 -21.73 18.64
N GLY A 159 -2.22 -21.37 17.44
CA GLY A 159 -2.52 -20.09 16.81
C GLY A 159 -2.04 -18.86 17.56
N ALA A 160 -2.71 -17.75 17.29
CA ALA A 160 -2.39 -16.45 17.87
C ALA A 160 -2.86 -16.30 19.31
N ASP A 161 -3.91 -17.02 19.71
CA ASP A 161 -4.47 -16.95 21.06
C ASP A 161 -3.76 -17.88 22.07
N GLY A 162 -2.95 -18.83 21.58
CA GLY A 162 -2.16 -19.76 22.38
C GLY A 162 -2.99 -20.78 23.16
N THR A 163 -4.28 -20.90 22.83
CA THR A 163 -5.24 -21.78 23.49
C THR A 163 -5.57 -22.94 22.55
N PRO A 164 -5.33 -24.20 22.94
CA PRO A 164 -5.60 -25.31 22.05
C PRO A 164 -7.11 -25.57 21.87
N ASN A 165 -7.48 -26.09 20.70
CA ASN A 165 -8.84 -26.43 20.25
C ASN A 165 -9.73 -25.19 20.01
N THR A 166 -9.15 -24.15 19.44
CA THR A 166 -9.83 -22.91 19.04
C THR A 166 -9.88 -22.76 17.53
N ASP A 167 -10.59 -21.74 17.04
CA ASP A 167 -10.80 -21.51 15.61
C ASP A 167 -9.52 -21.09 14.86
N ASP A 168 -8.49 -20.61 15.57
CA ASP A 168 -7.20 -20.19 15.01
C ASP A 168 -6.11 -21.27 15.06
N ASP A 169 -6.46 -22.47 15.52
CA ASP A 169 -5.56 -23.63 15.46
C ASP A 169 -5.16 -23.95 14.02
N ILE A 170 -3.88 -24.19 13.82
CA ILE A 170 -3.33 -24.64 12.54
C ILE A 170 -2.96 -26.11 12.69
N THR A 171 -3.69 -26.97 11.99
CA THR A 171 -3.49 -28.42 12.01
C THR A 171 -3.02 -28.93 10.66
N LEU A 172 -1.98 -29.76 10.66
CA LEU A 172 -1.47 -30.46 9.48
C LEU A 172 -1.27 -31.93 9.78
N ASP A 173 -1.83 -32.78 8.92
CA ASP A 173 -1.63 -34.23 8.94
C ASP A 173 -0.50 -34.60 7.97
N PHE A 174 0.40 -35.46 8.42
CA PHE A 174 1.55 -35.92 7.66
C PHE A 174 1.60 -37.45 7.63
N ASP A 175 2.11 -37.99 6.53
CA ASP A 175 2.42 -39.41 6.32
C ASP A 175 3.89 -39.51 5.92
N VAL A 176 4.62 -40.48 6.48
CA VAL A 176 6.07 -40.67 6.23
C VAL A 176 6.38 -41.73 5.16
N ARG A 177 5.36 -42.27 4.48
CA ARG A 177 5.49 -43.23 3.37
C ARG A 177 5.96 -42.62 2.05
#